data_AF-X5E3W1-F1
#
_entry.id   AF-X5E3W1-F1
#
_cell.length_a   1.000
_cell.length_b   1.000
_cell.length_c   1.000
_cell.angle_alpha   90.00
_cell.angle_beta   90.00
_cell.angle_gamma   90.00
#
_symmetry.space_group_name_H-M   'P 1'
#
loop_
_entity.id
_entity.type
_entity.pdbx_description
1 polymer ?
#
loop_
_entity_poly.entity_id
_entity_poly.type
_entity_poly.pdbx_seq_one_letter_code
_entity_poly.pdbx_strand_id
1 'polypeptide(L)'
;MNESKIHSTLDDGYDFFINDKKSKEYHFKIASFAVPSGLLSEAIEVKEEDLENLPRKFHVLSNFDEDVEKVEMLLKAKIKKAINQVHLIKDYGEWQISENTLRGTIDSTDKLSDSEFNTVFEIDGKRITIEEFVKMLESYEAFKFKFQIFDSTDSVD
;
A
#
# COMPACT_ATOMS: atom_id res chain seq x y z
N MET A 1 6.19 -3.90 -35.88
CA MET A 1 6.40 -4.69 -34.64
C MET A 1 6.30 -3.70 -33.50
N ASN A 2 5.20 -3.70 -32.74
CA ASN A 2 5.13 -2.89 -31.52
C ASN A 2 5.87 -3.66 -30.45
N GLU A 3 7.05 -3.17 -30.06
CA GLU A 3 7.67 -3.61 -28.82
C GLU A 3 6.74 -3.20 -27.68
N SER A 4 6.09 -4.17 -27.03
CA SER A 4 5.39 -3.91 -25.78
C SER A 4 6.45 -3.59 -24.74
N LYS A 5 6.76 -2.30 -24.57
CA LYS A 5 7.62 -1.84 -23.49
C LYS A 5 6.90 -2.22 -22.19
N ILE A 6 7.44 -3.17 -21.44
CA ILE A 6 6.92 -3.51 -20.10
C ILE A 6 7.20 -2.28 -19.25
N HIS A 7 6.16 -1.57 -18.86
CA HIS A 7 6.29 -0.41 -17.99
C HIS A 7 6.63 -0.89 -16.57
N SER A 8 7.62 -0.25 -15.95
CA SER A 8 7.98 -0.47 -14.55
C SER A 8 8.08 0.87 -13.84
N THR A 9 7.17 1.14 -12.92
CA THR A 9 7.17 2.37 -12.13
C THR A 9 8.47 2.52 -11.33
N LEU A 10 9.05 1.42 -10.83
CA LEU A 10 10.31 1.45 -10.08
C LEU A 10 11.50 1.87 -10.95
N ASP A 11 11.51 1.48 -12.22
CA ASP A 11 12.63 1.75 -13.13
C ASP A 11 12.47 3.10 -13.85
N ASP A 12 11.27 3.39 -14.35
CA ASP A 12 10.98 4.55 -15.22
C ASP A 12 10.39 5.75 -14.46
N GLY A 13 9.90 5.53 -13.23
CA GLY A 13 9.24 6.56 -12.43
C GLY A 13 10.19 7.65 -11.95
N TYR A 14 9.65 8.85 -11.74
CA TYR A 14 10.39 9.94 -11.10
C TYR A 14 10.38 9.79 -9.58
N ASP A 15 11.41 10.33 -8.92
CA ASP A 15 11.56 10.26 -7.47
C ASP A 15 10.69 11.30 -6.75
N PHE A 16 9.94 10.84 -5.76
CA PHE A 16 9.12 11.66 -4.89
C PHE A 16 9.45 11.37 -3.42
N PHE A 17 9.89 12.39 -2.69
CA PHE A 17 10.22 12.30 -1.27
C PHE A 17 9.17 13.02 -0.44
N ILE A 18 8.73 12.39 0.64
CA ILE A 18 7.69 12.94 1.51
C ILE A 18 7.91 12.53 2.96
N ASN A 19 7.74 13.47 3.88
CA ASN A 19 7.84 13.20 5.32
C ASN A 19 6.47 12.88 5.91
N ASP A 20 6.41 12.00 6.91
CA ASP A 20 5.24 11.87 7.78
C ASP A 20 5.18 13.02 8.83
N LYS A 21 4.21 12.96 9.76
CA LYS A 21 4.05 13.91 10.87
C LYS A 21 5.17 13.80 11.92
N LYS A 22 5.89 12.69 11.96
CA LYS A 22 7.03 12.42 12.86
C LYS A 22 8.37 12.73 12.18
N SER A 23 8.36 13.36 11.02
CA SER A 23 9.54 13.70 10.21
C SER A 23 10.33 12.49 9.70
N LYS A 24 9.71 11.31 9.63
CA LYS A 24 10.28 10.17 8.90
C LYS A 24 10.08 10.40 7.41
N GLU A 25 11.17 10.35 6.65
CA GLU A 25 11.15 10.46 5.20
C GLU A 25 10.77 9.12 4.55
N TYR A 26 9.99 9.24 3.48
CA TYR A 26 9.59 8.15 2.62
C TYR A 26 9.94 8.52 1.18
N HIS A 27 10.42 7.52 0.43
CA HIS A 27 10.77 7.65 -0.98
C HIS A 27 9.82 6.80 -1.80
N PHE A 28 9.23 7.41 -2.83
CA PHE A 28 8.36 6.77 -3.80
C PHE A 28 8.87 7.01 -5.21
N LYS A 29 8.66 6.02 -6.08
CA LYS A 29 8.70 6.20 -7.53
C LYS A 29 7.28 6.40 -8.04
N ILE A 30 7.06 7.43 -8.85
CA ILE A 30 5.76 7.75 -9.43
C ILE A 30 5.82 7.68 -10.95
N ALA A 31 4.84 7.02 -11.55
CA ALA A 31 4.64 6.98 -12.98
C ALA A 31 3.15 6.98 -13.34
N SER A 32 2.83 7.50 -14.53
CA SER A 32 1.47 7.47 -15.09
C SER A 32 1.50 6.85 -16.47
N PHE A 33 0.55 5.96 -16.75
CA PHE A 33 0.48 5.23 -18.01
C PHE A 33 -0.97 4.90 -18.39
N ALA A 34 -1.22 4.82 -19.70
CA ALA A 34 -2.54 4.53 -20.22
C ALA A 34 -2.92 3.06 -19.99
N VAL A 35 -4.14 2.84 -19.52
CA VAL A 35 -4.80 1.55 -19.38
C VAL A 35 -6.17 1.60 -20.08
N PRO A 36 -6.83 0.47 -20.39
CA PRO A 36 -8.11 0.50 -21.13
C PRO A 36 -9.20 1.35 -20.48
N SER A 37 -9.16 1.51 -19.15
CA SER A 37 -10.12 2.27 -18.35
C SER A 37 -9.75 3.75 -18.15
N GLY A 38 -8.59 4.22 -18.61
CA GLY A 38 -8.14 5.60 -18.41
C GLY A 38 -6.62 5.77 -18.27
N LEU A 39 -6.20 6.81 -17.56
CA LEU A 39 -4.81 7.03 -17.17
C LEU A 39 -4.61 6.56 -15.73
N LEU A 40 -3.81 5.52 -15.53
CA LEU A 40 -3.45 5.03 -14.20
C LEU A 40 -2.19 5.75 -13.73
N SER A 41 -2.26 6.39 -12.58
CA SER A 41 -1.09 6.93 -11.88
C SER A 41 -0.76 6.04 -10.69
N GLU A 42 0.46 5.54 -10.65
CA GLU A 42 0.97 4.61 -9.66
C GLU A 42 2.11 5.25 -8.87
N ALA A 43 2.13 4.98 -7.56
CA ALA A 43 3.28 5.23 -6.70
C ALA A 43 3.68 3.93 -6.00
N ILE A 44 4.98 3.59 -6.05
CA ILE A 44 5.56 2.45 -5.33
C ILE A 44 6.63 2.97 -4.37
N GLU A 45 6.53 2.61 -3.10
CA GLU A 45 7.54 2.94 -2.08
C GLU A 45 8.86 2.24 -2.43
N VAL A 46 9.94 3.01 -2.49
CA VAL A 46 11.28 2.48 -2.70
C VAL A 46 11.85 2.09 -1.35
N LYS A 47 12.16 0.80 -1.20
CA LYS A 47 12.78 0.21 -0.02
C LYS A 47 13.75 -0.87 -0.42
N GLU A 48 14.73 -1.13 0.43
CA GLU A 48 15.55 -2.34 0.33
C GLU A 48 14.66 -3.58 0.47
N GLU A 49 14.97 -4.64 -0.28
CA GLU A 49 14.26 -5.91 -0.13
C GLU A 49 14.45 -6.43 1.29
N ASP A 50 13.35 -6.56 2.01
CA ASP A 50 13.29 -7.11 3.36
C ASP A 50 12.10 -8.08 3.44
N LEU A 51 12.30 -9.20 4.10
CA LEU A 51 11.26 -10.20 4.33
C LEU A 51 10.17 -9.69 5.27
N GLU A 52 10.43 -8.69 6.12
CA GLU A 52 9.45 -8.15 7.07
C GLU A 52 8.67 -6.92 6.56
N ASN A 53 9.10 -6.30 5.46
CA ASN A 53 8.50 -5.09 4.95
C ASN A 53 7.98 -5.30 3.52
N LEU A 54 6.87 -4.65 3.19
CA LEU A 54 6.38 -4.56 1.82
C LEU A 54 6.39 -3.09 1.37
N PRO A 55 6.69 -2.82 0.09
CA PRO A 55 6.56 -1.49 -0.46
C PRO A 55 5.08 -1.12 -0.49
N ARG A 56 4.73 0.06 0.06
CA ARG A 56 3.39 0.62 -0.14
C ARG A 56 3.16 0.92 -1.61
N LYS A 57 1.96 0.58 -2.09
CA LYS A 57 1.52 0.86 -3.46
C LYS A 57 0.27 1.72 -3.42
N PHE A 58 0.22 2.75 -4.25
CA PHE A 58 -0.93 3.63 -4.37
C PHE A 58 -1.32 3.82 -5.82
N HIS A 59 -2.62 3.79 -6.09
CA HIS A 59 -3.17 4.00 -7.42
C HIS A 59 -4.22 5.11 -7.41
N VAL A 60 -4.25 5.87 -8.50
CA VAL A 60 -5.36 6.75 -8.89
C VAL A 60 -5.64 6.50 -10.36
N LEU A 61 -6.88 6.18 -10.70
CA LEU A 61 -7.33 6.04 -12.07
C LEU A 61 -8.15 7.28 -12.45
N SER A 62 -7.76 7.94 -13.53
CA SER A 62 -8.46 9.11 -14.07
C SER A 62 -8.90 8.88 -15.50
N ASN A 63 -9.86 9.67 -15.98
CA ASN A 63 -10.17 9.69 -17.41
C ASN A 63 -8.99 10.24 -18.22
N PHE A 64 -8.94 9.94 -19.53
CA PHE A 64 -7.87 10.42 -20.42
C PHE A 64 -7.80 11.95 -20.56
N ASP A 65 -8.94 12.62 -20.43
CA ASP A 65 -9.08 14.07 -20.59
C ASP A 65 -8.91 14.83 -19.26
N GLU A 66 -8.62 14.14 -18.16
CA GLU A 66 -8.39 14.79 -16.88
C GLU A 66 -7.04 15.51 -16.81
N ASP A 67 -7.01 16.58 -16.03
CA ASP A 67 -5.79 17.33 -15.75
C ASP A 67 -4.79 16.47 -14.98
N VAL A 68 -3.67 16.15 -15.63
CA VAL A 68 -2.61 15.31 -15.08
C VAL A 68 -2.05 15.89 -13.77
N GLU A 69 -1.92 17.20 -13.65
CA GLU A 69 -1.42 17.84 -12.42
C GLU A 69 -2.38 17.59 -11.24
N LYS A 70 -3.69 17.63 -11.52
CA LYS A 70 -4.72 17.34 -10.52
C LYS A 70 -4.68 15.87 -10.08
N VAL A 71 -4.54 14.95 -11.03
CA VAL A 71 -4.47 13.51 -10.75
C VAL A 71 -3.24 13.19 -9.89
N GLU A 72 -2.10 13.76 -10.22
CA GLU A 72 -0.88 13.61 -9.45
C GLU A 72 -1.00 14.21 -8.04
N MET A 73 -1.64 15.37 -7.91
CA MET A 73 -1.93 15.97 -6.61
C MET A 73 -2.80 15.06 -5.74
N LEU A 74 -3.80 14.38 -6.31
CA LEU A 74 -4.64 13.40 -5.61
C LEU A 74 -3.81 12.19 -5.15
N LEU A 75 -2.93 11.67 -6.00
CA LEU A 75 -2.04 10.56 -5.64
C LEU A 75 -1.12 10.97 -4.47
N LYS A 76 -0.49 12.13 -4.55
CA LYS A 76 0.37 12.67 -3.48
C LYS A 76 -0.40 12.89 -2.18
N ALA A 77 -1.64 13.36 -2.26
CA ALA A 77 -2.52 13.49 -1.09
C ALA A 77 -2.88 12.12 -0.48
N LYS A 78 -3.17 11.10 -1.31
CA LYS A 78 -3.43 9.72 -0.88
C LYS A 78 -2.22 9.13 -0.14
N ILE A 79 -1.01 9.29 -0.71
CA ILE A 79 0.25 8.90 -0.05
C ILE A 79 0.39 9.61 1.30
N LYS A 80 0.24 10.94 1.33
CA LYS A 80 0.39 11.74 2.56
C LYS A 80 -0.62 11.33 3.62
N LYS A 81 -1.88 11.03 3.26
CA LYS A 81 -2.90 10.55 4.20
C LYS A 81 -2.46 9.21 4.80
N ALA A 82 -2.09 8.24 3.95
CA ALA A 82 -1.74 6.89 4.36
C ALA A 82 -0.50 6.82 5.25
N ILE A 83 0.61 7.50 4.91
CA ILE A 83 1.84 7.48 5.74
C ILE A 83 1.64 8.11 7.14
N ASN A 84 0.58 8.89 7.33
CA ASN A 84 0.25 9.53 8.60
C ASN A 84 -0.82 8.78 9.42
N GLN A 85 -1.38 7.72 8.85
CA GLN A 85 -2.24 6.79 9.55
C GLN A 85 -1.35 5.63 10.00
N VAL A 86 -1.40 5.32 11.30
CA VAL A 86 -0.66 4.21 11.89
C VAL A 86 -1.70 3.27 12.45
N HIS A 87 -1.70 2.04 11.97
CA HIS A 87 -2.61 0.98 12.37
C HIS A 87 -1.95 -0.06 13.27
N LEU A 88 -0.62 -0.21 13.20
CA LEU A 88 0.13 -1.18 13.98
C LEU A 88 0.95 -0.50 15.09
N ILE A 89 0.93 -1.11 16.26
CA ILE A 89 1.87 -0.85 17.34
C ILE A 89 2.60 -2.14 17.69
N LYS A 90 3.84 -2.02 18.17
CA LYS A 90 4.60 -3.17 18.65
C LYS A 90 4.47 -3.24 20.16
N ASP A 91 3.92 -4.34 20.67
CA ASP A 91 3.78 -4.61 22.09
C ASP A 91 4.36 -6.00 22.43
N TYR A 92 5.20 -6.07 23.46
CA TYR A 92 5.97 -7.27 23.84
C TYR A 92 6.66 -8.03 22.68
N GLY A 93 7.05 -7.32 21.63
CA GLY A 93 7.72 -7.90 20.47
C GLY A 93 6.79 -8.32 19.33
N GLU A 94 5.48 -8.27 19.53
CA GLU A 94 4.47 -8.65 18.55
C GLU A 94 3.73 -7.42 18.01
N TRP A 95 3.27 -7.50 16.75
CA TRP A 95 2.40 -6.47 16.19
C TRP A 95 0.99 -6.62 16.74
N GLN A 96 0.38 -5.49 17.08
CA GLN A 96 -0.99 -5.39 17.58
C GLN A 96 -1.70 -4.25 16.86
N ILE A 97 -3.03 -4.35 16.76
CA ILE A 97 -3.84 -3.29 16.19
C ILE A 97 -3.89 -2.12 17.19
N SER A 98 -3.46 -0.95 16.75
CA SER A 98 -3.33 0.25 17.59
C SER A 98 -4.66 0.85 18.04
N GLU A 99 -5.71 0.70 17.22
CA GLU A 99 -7.06 1.19 17.47
C GLU A 99 -8.10 0.12 17.06
N ASN A 100 -9.34 0.51 16.76
CA ASN A 100 -10.39 -0.42 16.31
C ASN A 100 -10.55 -0.43 14.78
N THR A 101 -9.56 0.05 14.03
CA THR A 101 -9.59 0.05 12.57
C THR A 101 -8.22 -0.28 12.00
N LEU A 102 -8.21 -1.27 11.12
CA LEU A 102 -7.04 -1.77 10.41
C LEU A 102 -7.26 -1.54 8.92
N ARG A 103 -6.36 -0.80 8.27
CA ARG A 103 -6.36 -0.57 6.82
C ARG A 103 -5.03 -1.05 6.26
N GLY A 104 -5.09 -1.63 5.07
CA GLY A 104 -3.93 -2.18 4.40
C GLY A 104 -4.27 -2.63 2.99
N THR A 105 -3.26 -3.18 2.32
CA THR A 105 -3.37 -3.72 0.96
C THR A 105 -3.30 -5.24 1.03
N ILE A 106 -4.21 -5.93 0.34
CA ILE A 106 -4.07 -7.36 0.11
C ILE A 106 -3.09 -7.53 -1.06
N ASP A 107 -1.98 -8.21 -0.82
CA ASP A 107 -0.95 -8.49 -1.82
C ASP A 107 -0.67 -10.00 -1.88
N SER A 108 0.13 -10.41 -2.87
CA SER A 108 0.55 -11.80 -3.04
C SER A 108 2.06 -11.88 -3.20
N THR A 109 2.68 -12.89 -2.60
CA THR A 109 4.12 -13.15 -2.73
C THR A 109 4.40 -14.65 -2.79
N ASP A 110 5.33 -15.04 -3.67
CA ASP A 110 5.79 -16.42 -3.82
C ASP A 110 6.92 -16.78 -2.83
N LYS A 111 7.35 -15.82 -1.99
CA LYS A 111 8.53 -15.92 -1.11
C LYS A 111 8.18 -16.25 0.35
N LEU A 112 7.18 -17.08 0.62
CA LEU A 112 6.73 -17.38 1.99
C LEU A 112 7.13 -18.78 2.41
N SER A 113 8.13 -18.87 3.28
CA SER A 113 8.44 -20.11 4.01
C SER A 113 7.69 -20.23 5.33
N ASP A 114 7.03 -19.15 5.76
CA ASP A 114 6.46 -18.94 7.09
C ASP A 114 4.92 -18.88 7.10
N SER A 115 4.28 -19.13 5.96
CA SER A 115 2.81 -19.19 5.82
C SER A 115 2.43 -20.30 4.83
N GLU A 116 1.26 -20.90 5.03
CA GLU A 116 0.68 -21.82 4.06
C GLU A 116 -0.02 -21.09 2.89
N PHE A 117 -0.16 -19.77 2.98
CA PHE A 117 -0.81 -18.93 1.98
C PHE A 117 0.20 -18.07 1.23
N ASN A 118 -0.02 -17.85 -0.06
CA ASN A 118 0.73 -16.84 -0.84
C ASN A 118 0.21 -15.42 -0.63
N THR A 119 -0.94 -15.27 0.03
CA THR A 119 -1.60 -13.99 0.32
C THR A 119 -1.01 -13.37 1.58
N VAL A 120 -0.71 -12.08 1.50
CA VAL A 120 -0.22 -11.28 2.63
C VAL A 120 -0.98 -9.96 2.70
N PHE A 121 -0.92 -9.32 3.85
CA PHE A 121 -1.38 -7.95 4.03
C PHE A 121 -0.17 -7.03 4.16
N GLU A 122 -0.16 -5.95 3.37
CA GLU A 122 0.69 -4.81 3.64
C GLU A 122 -0.07 -3.85 4.55
N ILE A 123 0.44 -3.64 5.77
CA ILE A 123 -0.15 -2.73 6.76
C ILE A 123 0.98 -1.87 7.31
N ASP A 124 0.88 -0.54 7.22
CA ASP A 124 1.93 0.39 7.63
C ASP A 124 3.33 0.08 7.05
N GLY A 125 3.39 -0.46 5.84
CA GLY A 125 4.59 -0.90 5.15
C GLY A 125 5.20 -2.19 5.70
N LYS A 126 4.45 -2.93 6.53
CA LYS A 126 4.82 -4.22 7.09
C LYS A 126 4.13 -5.34 6.34
N ARG A 127 4.87 -6.42 6.09
CA ARG A 127 4.28 -7.70 5.67
C ARG A 127 3.62 -8.32 6.89
N ILE A 128 2.36 -8.70 6.75
CA ILE A 128 1.60 -9.43 7.75
C ILE A 128 1.02 -10.67 7.07
N THR A 129 1.34 -11.87 7.57
CA THR A 129 0.76 -13.12 7.06
C THR A 129 -0.70 -13.28 7.51
N ILE A 130 -1.40 -14.25 6.93
CA ILE A 130 -2.76 -14.60 7.38
C ILE A 130 -2.74 -15.02 8.86
N GLU A 131 -1.74 -15.81 9.26
CA GLU A 131 -1.58 -16.31 10.61
C GLU A 131 -1.30 -15.17 11.61
N GLU A 132 -0.41 -14.24 11.27
CA GLU A 132 -0.13 -13.05 12.07
C GLU A 132 -1.36 -12.15 12.20
N PHE A 133 -2.11 -11.98 11.11
CA PHE A 133 -3.35 -11.21 11.11
C PHE A 133 -4.39 -11.82 12.06
N VAL A 134 -4.62 -13.13 11.99
CA VAL A 134 -5.57 -13.82 12.87
C VAL A 134 -5.11 -13.74 14.33
N LYS A 135 -3.82 -13.87 14.60
CA LYS A 135 -3.26 -13.72 15.95
C LYS A 135 -3.55 -12.35 16.55
N MET A 136 -3.45 -11.28 15.76
CA MET A 136 -3.82 -9.93 16.21
C MET A 136 -5.29 -9.79 16.63
N LEU A 137 -6.18 -10.64 16.11
CA LEU A 137 -7.61 -10.65 16.47
C LEU A 137 -7.91 -11.37 17.79
N GLU A 138 -6.96 -12.12 18.37
CA GLU A 138 -7.17 -12.85 19.64
C GLU A 138 -7.52 -11.92 20.80
N SER A 139 -7.08 -10.65 20.74
CA SER A 139 -7.40 -9.62 21.73
C SER A 139 -8.85 -9.08 21.65
N TYR A 140 -9.60 -9.44 20.61
CA TYR A 140 -10.95 -8.94 20.31
C TYR A 140 -12.06 -9.95 20.63
N GLU A 141 -11.87 -10.77 21.66
CA GLU A 141 -12.89 -11.76 22.07
C GLU A 141 -14.27 -11.10 22.30
N ALA A 142 -15.31 -11.69 21.72
CA ALA A 142 -16.70 -11.21 21.73
C ALA A 142 -16.99 -9.88 20.99
N PHE A 143 -16.03 -9.31 20.26
CA PHE A 143 -16.28 -8.16 19.40
C PHE A 143 -17.02 -8.59 18.12
N LYS A 144 -17.75 -7.64 17.52
CA LYS A 144 -18.34 -7.80 16.18
C LYS A 144 -17.44 -7.10 15.17
N PHE A 145 -17.25 -7.69 14.00
CA PHE A 145 -16.40 -7.14 12.94
C PHE A 145 -17.16 -6.92 11.63
N LYS A 146 -16.62 -6.05 10.77
CA LYS A 146 -17.08 -5.81 9.40
C LYS A 146 -15.85 -5.71 8.50
N PHE A 147 -15.87 -6.41 7.36
CA PHE A 147 -14.84 -6.31 6.34
C PHE A 147 -15.34 -5.51 5.14
N GLN A 148 -14.46 -4.70 4.55
CA GLN A 148 -14.73 -3.94 3.33
C GLN A 148 -13.51 -4.04 2.42
N ILE A 149 -13.75 -4.45 1.18
CA ILE A 149 -12.74 -4.51 0.12
C ILE A 149 -13.05 -3.40 -0.86
N PHE A 150 -12.02 -2.68 -1.27
CA PHE A 150 -12.08 -1.58 -2.22
C PHE A 150 -11.16 -1.89 -3.40
N ASP A 151 -11.44 -1.30 -4.56
CA ASP A 151 -10.48 -1.33 -5.67
C ASP A 151 -9.21 -0.56 -5.26
N SER A 152 -8.04 -0.90 -5.80
CA SER A 152 -6.79 -0.22 -5.42
C SER A 152 -6.80 1.28 -5.75
N THR A 153 -7.62 1.68 -6.73
CA THR A 153 -7.80 3.06 -7.18
C THR A 153 -8.73 3.85 -6.26
N ASP A 154 -9.58 3.18 -5.47
CA ASP A 154 -10.50 3.83 -4.54
C ASP A 154 -9.77 4.46 -3.35
N SER A 155 -10.41 5.42 -2.70
CA SER A 155 -9.96 5.97 -1.42
C SER A 155 -10.61 5.23 -0.27
N VAL A 156 -9.81 4.85 0.73
CA VAL A 156 -10.31 4.31 2.00
C VAL A 156 -10.37 5.45 3.01
N ASP A 157 -11.54 5.67 3.60
CA ASP A 157 -11.75 6.62 4.69
C ASP A 157 -11.50 6.01 6.06
#